data_AF-A0A922XB16-F1
#
_entry.id   AF-A0A922XB16-F1
#
_cell.length_a   1.000
_cell.length_b   1.000
_cell.length_c   1.000
_cell.angle_alpha   90.00
_cell.angle_beta   90.00
_cell.angle_gamma   90.00
#
_symmetry.space_group_name_H-M   'P 1'
#
loop_
_entity.id
_entity.type
_entity.pdbx_description
1 polymer ?
#
loop_
_entity_poly.entity_id
_entity_poly.type
_entity_poly.pdbx_seq_one_letter_code
_entity_poly.pdbx_strand_id
1 'polypeptide(L)'
;MEEAKQARIEAEQARVEAEQARVEAGRMRDDAGRVRAEADRAREAASRLRTESAEARVEADQARAAAFAAAKASARASASAFARRAASTQAGPLTADDLVAMKIQGIDARYLSELAELAPRIRLSAVEIVATKIHGLTPARLREFADAGYGTTGIDDLVAMRIHGVTPVFIREMSAVGYPRLSADDLVAMRIHGVTAEAARRAAAQGRRPSPGELVEMKLRGKI
;
A
#
# COMPACT_ATOMS: atom_id res chain seq x y z
N MET A 1 92.87 38.97 -48.39
CA MET A 1 92.61 39.67 -47.10
C MET A 1 91.11 39.72 -46.80
N GLU A 2 90.25 40.12 -47.75
CA GLU A 2 88.79 40.13 -47.53
C GLU A 2 88.15 38.73 -47.47
N GLU A 3 88.57 37.81 -48.34
CA GLU A 3 88.03 36.44 -48.37
C GLU A 3 88.25 35.66 -47.06
N ALA A 4 89.41 35.85 -46.40
CA ALA A 4 89.71 35.23 -45.10
C ALA A 4 88.91 35.84 -43.93
N LYS A 5 88.54 37.13 -44.02
CA LYS A 5 87.65 37.77 -43.04
C LYS A 5 86.21 37.28 -43.21
N GLN A 6 85.76 37.17 -44.46
CA GLN A 6 84.45 36.65 -44.81
C GLN A 6 84.26 35.21 -44.31
N ALA A 7 85.23 34.32 -44.59
CA ALA A 7 85.19 32.94 -44.10
C ALA A 7 85.17 32.84 -42.56
N ARG A 8 85.85 33.75 -41.86
CA ARG A 8 85.83 33.80 -40.39
C ARG A 8 84.47 34.27 -39.84
N ILE A 9 83.83 35.23 -40.51
CA ILE A 9 82.49 35.71 -40.14
C ILE A 9 81.47 34.59 -40.35
N GLU A 10 81.54 33.89 -41.47
CA GLU A 10 80.66 32.76 -41.78
C GLU A 10 80.86 31.60 -40.80
N ALA A 11 82.10 31.28 -40.42
CA ALA A 11 82.38 30.26 -39.41
C ALA A 11 81.83 30.64 -38.02
N GLU A 12 81.93 31.91 -37.62
CA GLU A 12 81.38 32.39 -36.35
C GLU A 12 79.84 32.44 -36.37
N GLN A 13 79.24 32.81 -37.50
CA GLN A 13 77.78 32.74 -37.72
C GLN A 13 77.29 31.30 -37.61
N ALA A 14 77.92 30.34 -38.30
CA ALA A 14 77.56 28.93 -38.23
C ALA A 14 77.72 28.36 -36.80
N ARG A 15 78.73 28.83 -36.06
CA ARG A 15 78.92 28.44 -34.64
C ARG A 15 77.81 28.98 -33.75
N VAL A 16 77.39 30.23 -33.93
CA VAL A 16 76.29 30.84 -33.18
C VAL A 16 74.96 30.14 -33.50
N GLU A 17 74.69 29.85 -34.77
CA GLU A 17 73.50 29.10 -35.18
C GLU A 17 73.49 27.68 -34.61
N ALA A 18 74.63 26.98 -34.61
CA ALA A 18 74.75 25.67 -34.00
C ALA A 18 74.51 25.70 -32.48
N GLU A 19 74.98 26.74 -31.79
CA GLU A 19 74.75 26.92 -30.35
C GLU A 19 73.29 27.29 -30.06
N GLN A 20 72.67 28.15 -30.87
CA GLN A 20 71.23 28.45 -30.79
C GLN A 20 70.38 27.19 -30.97
N ALA A 21 70.68 26.37 -31.99
CA ALA A 21 69.99 25.11 -32.24
C ALA A 21 70.16 24.12 -31.07
N ARG A 22 71.34 24.07 -30.44
CA ARG A 22 71.57 23.25 -29.24
C ARG A 22 70.75 23.70 -28.04
N VAL A 23 70.69 25.01 -27.79
CA VAL A 23 69.89 25.60 -26.72
C VAL A 23 68.41 25.35 -26.96
N GLU A 24 67.94 25.52 -28.19
CA GLU A 24 66.56 25.24 -28.58
C GLU A 24 66.21 23.77 -28.42
N ALA A 25 67.06 22.85 -28.88
CA ALA A 25 66.90 21.42 -28.66
C ALA A 25 66.90 21.06 -27.15
N GLY A 26 67.69 21.77 -26.33
CA GLY A 26 67.66 21.66 -24.88
C GLY A 26 66.29 22.03 -24.30
N ARG A 27 65.78 23.21 -24.66
CA ARG A 27 64.44 23.69 -24.26
C ARG A 27 63.35 22.72 -24.69
N MET A 28 63.38 22.22 -25.93
CA MET A 28 62.40 21.25 -26.42
C MET A 28 62.42 19.94 -25.62
N ARG A 29 63.59 19.46 -25.19
CA ARG A 29 63.69 18.27 -24.32
C ARG A 29 63.09 18.53 -22.93
N ASP A 30 63.36 19.71 -22.36
CA ASP A 30 62.83 20.10 -21.06
C ASP A 30 61.30 20.26 -21.11
N ASP A 31 60.77 20.89 -22.17
CA ASP A 31 59.35 21.05 -22.44
C ASP A 31 58.66 19.69 -22.59
N ALA A 32 59.24 18.79 -23.38
CA ALA A 32 58.76 17.41 -23.50
C ALA A 32 58.85 16.65 -22.17
N GLY A 33 59.83 16.95 -21.32
CA GLY A 33 59.92 16.46 -19.94
C GLY A 33 58.75 16.94 -19.08
N ARG A 34 58.42 18.24 -19.14
CA ARG A 34 57.30 18.83 -18.39
C ARG A 34 55.95 18.25 -18.81
N VAL A 35 55.71 18.13 -20.12
CA VAL A 35 54.46 17.56 -20.65
C VAL A 35 54.28 16.10 -20.22
N ARG A 36 55.35 15.29 -20.22
CA ARG A 36 55.29 13.91 -19.72
C ARG A 36 54.94 13.86 -18.23
N ALA A 37 55.60 14.67 -17.41
CA ALA A 37 55.32 14.74 -15.98
C ALA A 37 53.89 15.20 -15.69
N GLU A 38 53.35 16.15 -16.46
CA GLU A 38 51.96 16.59 -16.35
C GLU A 38 50.98 15.48 -16.76
N ALA A 39 51.25 14.76 -17.85
CA ALA A 39 50.43 13.63 -18.28
C ALA A 39 50.39 12.50 -17.24
N ASP A 40 51.52 12.20 -16.58
CA ASP A 40 51.57 11.18 -15.53
C ASP A 40 50.78 11.61 -14.28
N ARG A 41 50.89 12.88 -13.87
CA ARG A 41 50.04 13.44 -12.79
C ARG A 41 48.55 13.36 -13.13
N ALA A 42 48.17 13.67 -14.37
CA ALA A 42 46.78 13.57 -14.82
C ALA A 42 46.27 12.12 -14.80
N ARG A 43 47.11 11.15 -15.19
CA ARG A 43 46.78 9.71 -15.10
C ARG A 43 46.59 9.25 -13.67
N GLU A 44 47.46 9.67 -12.76
CA GLU A 44 47.34 9.35 -11.33
C GLU A 44 46.08 9.96 -10.72
N ALA A 45 45.79 11.24 -11.00
CA ALA A 45 44.56 11.90 -10.56
C ALA A 45 43.31 11.16 -11.08
N ALA A 46 43.29 10.78 -12.36
CA ALA A 46 42.20 10.00 -12.94
C ALA A 46 42.07 8.60 -12.30
N SER A 47 43.18 7.97 -11.90
CA SER A 47 43.14 6.69 -11.17
C SER A 47 42.49 6.85 -9.80
N ARG A 48 42.88 7.88 -9.04
CA ARG A 48 42.31 8.20 -7.72
C ARG A 48 40.82 8.50 -7.81
N LEU A 49 40.40 9.30 -8.79
CA LEU A 49 38.97 9.58 -8.99
C LEU A 49 38.16 8.32 -9.32
N ARG A 50 38.73 7.36 -10.05
CA ARG A 50 38.06 6.08 -10.32
C ARG A 50 37.92 5.23 -9.06
N THR A 51 38.95 5.19 -8.20
CA THR A 51 38.89 4.45 -6.93
C THR A 51 37.90 5.11 -5.97
N GLU A 52 37.96 6.43 -5.79
CA GLU A 52 37.01 7.19 -4.96
C GLU A 52 35.57 7.02 -5.46
N SER A 53 35.36 7.06 -6.78
CA SER A 53 34.04 6.81 -7.38
C SER A 53 33.54 5.37 -7.16
N ALA A 54 34.45 4.38 -7.15
CA ALA A 54 34.09 2.99 -6.88
C ALA A 54 33.73 2.78 -5.41
N GLU A 55 34.49 3.38 -4.49
CA GLU A 55 34.22 3.37 -3.05
C GLU A 55 32.87 4.03 -2.73
N ALA A 56 32.61 5.21 -3.30
CA ALA A 56 31.34 5.90 -3.13
C ALA A 56 30.14 5.09 -3.65
N ARG A 57 30.31 4.31 -4.73
CA ARG A 57 29.26 3.39 -5.23
C ARG A 57 28.99 2.26 -4.24
N VAL A 58 30.04 1.65 -3.70
CA VAL A 58 29.91 0.58 -2.70
C VAL A 58 29.22 1.10 -1.43
N GLU A 59 29.61 2.27 -0.95
CA GLU A 59 28.98 2.91 0.21
C GLU A 59 27.50 3.21 -0.06
N ALA A 60 27.16 3.75 -1.24
CA ALA A 60 25.78 4.01 -1.62
C ALA A 60 24.93 2.71 -1.67
N ASP A 61 25.48 1.62 -2.19
CA ASP A 61 24.78 0.34 -2.25
C ASP A 61 24.63 -0.30 -0.87
N GLN A 62 25.63 -0.18 0.00
CA GLN A 62 25.52 -0.59 1.42
C GLN A 62 24.45 0.22 2.15
N ALA A 63 24.41 1.53 1.96
CA ALA A 63 23.40 2.41 2.56
C ALA A 63 21.99 2.04 2.09
N ARG A 64 21.79 1.76 0.79
CA ARG A 64 20.51 1.29 0.24
C ARG A 64 20.09 -0.05 0.83
N ALA A 65 21.01 -1.00 0.94
CA ALA A 65 20.74 -2.31 1.53
C ALA A 65 20.36 -2.19 3.02
N ALA A 66 21.07 -1.36 3.78
CA ALA A 66 20.77 -1.08 5.18
C ALA A 66 19.39 -0.41 5.35
N ALA A 67 19.07 0.57 4.51
CA ALA A 67 17.77 1.24 4.52
C ALA A 67 16.62 0.25 4.22
N PHE A 68 16.80 -0.63 3.23
CA PHE A 68 15.82 -1.68 2.92
C PHE A 68 15.64 -2.66 4.09
N ALA A 69 16.74 -3.11 4.72
CA ALA A 69 16.69 -3.99 5.89
C ALA A 69 15.96 -3.33 7.08
N ALA A 70 16.23 -2.04 7.34
CA ALA A 70 15.56 -1.27 8.38
C ALA A 70 14.06 -1.13 8.11
N ALA A 71 13.68 -0.79 6.87
CA ALA A 71 12.27 -0.72 6.46
C ALA A 71 11.55 -2.07 6.63
N LYS A 72 12.19 -3.17 6.22
CA LYS A 72 11.66 -4.54 6.40
C LYS A 72 11.48 -4.89 7.87
N ALA A 73 12.44 -4.57 8.74
CA ALA A 73 12.35 -4.80 10.18
C ALA A 73 11.19 -4.01 10.82
N SER A 74 11.04 -2.73 10.46
CA SER A 74 9.94 -1.87 10.91
C SER A 74 8.57 -2.40 10.47
N ALA A 75 8.45 -2.85 9.21
CA ALA A 75 7.23 -3.45 8.70
C ALA A 75 6.86 -4.74 9.46
N ARG A 76 7.84 -5.61 9.76
CA ARG A 76 7.63 -6.83 10.55
C ARG A 76 7.20 -6.51 11.99
N ALA A 77 7.80 -5.50 12.62
CA ALA A 77 7.42 -5.06 13.96
C ALA A 77 5.96 -4.58 13.99
N SER A 78 5.58 -3.73 13.03
CA SER A 78 4.21 -3.24 12.87
C SER A 78 3.21 -4.37 12.64
N ALA A 79 3.51 -5.30 11.71
CA ALA A 79 2.67 -6.47 11.46
C ALA A 79 2.52 -7.35 12.70
N SER A 80 3.59 -7.56 13.47
CA SER A 80 3.53 -8.33 14.72
C SER A 80 2.67 -7.65 15.79
N ALA A 81 2.73 -6.31 15.90
CA ALA A 81 1.92 -5.54 16.85
C ALA A 81 0.45 -5.59 16.47
N PHE A 82 0.14 -5.44 15.19
CA PHE A 82 -1.21 -5.61 14.67
C PHE A 82 -1.72 -7.04 14.90
N ALA A 83 -0.95 -8.07 14.54
CA ALA A 83 -1.34 -9.46 14.71
C ALA A 83 -1.60 -9.82 16.19
N ARG A 84 -0.78 -9.32 17.12
CA ARG A 84 -1.04 -9.48 18.57
C ARG A 84 -2.36 -8.83 18.99
N ARG A 85 -2.65 -7.63 18.48
CA ARG A 85 -3.92 -6.94 18.75
C ARG A 85 -5.09 -7.70 18.12
N ALA A 86 -4.96 -8.17 16.90
CA ALA A 86 -6.00 -8.92 16.21
C ALA A 86 -6.29 -10.27 16.89
N ALA A 87 -5.25 -10.98 17.35
CA ALA A 87 -5.41 -12.19 18.15
C ALA A 87 -6.17 -11.92 19.46
N SER A 88 -6.03 -10.71 20.04
CA SER A 88 -6.80 -10.31 21.23
C SER A 88 -8.27 -9.96 20.94
N THR A 89 -8.62 -9.67 19.68
CA THR A 89 -9.97 -9.29 19.24
C THR A 89 -10.79 -10.49 18.75
N GLN A 90 -10.44 -11.70 19.17
CA GLN A 90 -11.09 -12.95 18.79
C GLN A 90 -11.01 -13.32 17.30
N ALA A 91 -10.22 -12.56 16.51
CA ALA A 91 -9.75 -13.05 15.23
C ALA A 91 -8.86 -14.25 15.54
N GLY A 92 -9.13 -15.39 14.92
CA GLY A 92 -8.23 -16.55 15.03
C GLY A 92 -6.78 -16.21 14.65
N PRO A 93 -5.86 -17.19 14.68
CA PRO A 93 -4.50 -16.97 14.19
C PRO A 93 -4.54 -16.39 12.76
N LEU A 94 -3.92 -15.23 12.57
CA LEU A 94 -3.87 -14.55 11.28
C LEU A 94 -2.66 -15.00 10.47
N THR A 95 -2.87 -15.26 9.18
CA THR A 95 -1.80 -15.50 8.21
C THR A 95 -1.26 -14.19 7.64
N ALA A 96 -0.16 -14.24 6.90
CA ALA A 96 0.36 -13.06 6.20
C ALA A 96 -0.65 -12.52 5.17
N ASP A 97 -1.35 -13.41 4.47
CA ASP A 97 -2.34 -13.04 3.45
C ASP A 97 -3.56 -12.35 4.08
N ASP A 98 -3.98 -12.80 5.26
CA ASP A 98 -5.05 -12.13 6.02
C ASP A 98 -4.68 -10.69 6.38
N LEU A 99 -3.43 -10.48 6.83
CA LEU A 99 -2.93 -9.15 7.17
C LEU A 99 -2.88 -8.23 5.95
N VAL A 100 -2.49 -8.78 4.79
CA VAL A 100 -2.49 -8.04 3.53
C VAL A 100 -3.93 -7.69 3.12
N ALA A 101 -4.86 -8.65 3.17
CA ALA A 101 -6.26 -8.41 2.84
C ALA A 101 -6.90 -7.36 3.77
N MET A 102 -6.66 -7.46 5.08
CA MET A 102 -7.10 -6.46 6.06
C MET A 102 -6.54 -5.08 5.74
N LYS A 103 -5.24 -4.98 5.43
CA LYS A 103 -4.61 -3.70 5.08
C LYS A 103 -5.17 -3.10 3.80
N ILE A 104 -5.40 -3.91 2.77
CA ILE A 104 -6.02 -3.46 1.50
C ILE A 104 -7.41 -2.85 1.77
N GLN A 105 -8.18 -3.43 2.68
CA GLN A 105 -9.51 -2.95 3.06
C GLN A 105 -9.50 -1.83 4.11
N GLY A 106 -8.32 -1.37 4.55
CA GLY A 106 -8.20 -0.33 5.57
C GLY A 106 -8.73 -0.79 6.94
N ILE A 107 -8.55 -2.07 7.28
CA ILE A 107 -8.86 -2.63 8.60
C ILE A 107 -7.64 -2.43 9.48
N ASP A 108 -7.79 -1.59 10.51
CA ASP A 108 -6.75 -1.27 11.48
C ASP A 108 -7.06 -1.86 12.87
N ALA A 109 -6.12 -1.68 13.80
CA ALA A 109 -6.26 -2.19 15.16
C ALA A 109 -7.46 -1.58 15.92
N ARG A 110 -7.88 -0.37 15.54
CA ARG A 110 -9.04 0.31 16.12
C ARG A 110 -10.32 -0.35 15.65
N TYR A 111 -10.47 -0.58 14.34
CA TYR A 111 -11.61 -1.28 13.76
C TYR A 111 -11.82 -2.65 14.40
N LEU A 112 -10.73 -3.42 14.58
CA LEU A 112 -10.76 -4.71 15.25
C LEU A 112 -11.20 -4.60 16.72
N SER A 113 -10.72 -3.58 17.45
CA SER A 113 -11.11 -3.34 18.84
C SER A 113 -12.62 -3.01 18.94
N GLU A 114 -13.10 -2.12 18.08
CA GLU A 114 -14.52 -1.75 18.03
C GLU A 114 -15.42 -2.93 17.64
N LEU A 115 -14.98 -3.80 16.73
CA LEU A 115 -15.71 -5.04 16.40
C LEU A 115 -15.77 -6.01 17.59
N ALA A 116 -14.65 -6.19 18.31
CA ALA A 116 -14.60 -7.10 19.46
C ALA A 116 -15.51 -6.64 20.62
N GLU A 117 -15.69 -5.33 20.80
CA GLU A 117 -16.61 -4.78 21.80
C GLU A 117 -18.08 -5.10 21.49
N LEU A 118 -18.42 -5.24 20.20
CA LEU A 118 -19.80 -5.48 19.76
C LEU A 118 -20.18 -6.94 19.77
N ALA A 119 -19.21 -7.80 19.51
CA ALA A 119 -19.41 -9.23 19.47
C ALA A 119 -18.50 -9.90 20.52
N PRO A 120 -18.61 -9.57 21.82
CA PRO A 120 -17.69 -10.06 22.84
C PRO A 120 -17.75 -11.58 23.04
N ARG A 121 -18.73 -12.26 22.45
CA ARG A 121 -18.90 -13.72 22.49
C ARG A 121 -18.75 -14.40 21.13
N ILE A 122 -18.53 -13.64 20.05
CA ILE A 122 -18.47 -14.18 18.69
C ILE A 122 -17.04 -14.02 18.17
N ARG A 123 -16.38 -15.15 17.94
CA ARG A 123 -15.09 -15.18 17.24
C ARG A 123 -15.34 -15.05 15.75
N LEU A 124 -14.75 -14.02 15.12
CA LEU A 124 -14.81 -13.83 13.69
C LEU A 124 -13.50 -14.29 13.04
N SER A 125 -13.58 -15.03 11.96
CA SER A 125 -12.44 -15.31 11.10
C SER A 125 -11.94 -14.04 10.40
N ALA A 126 -10.72 -14.08 9.88
CA ALA A 126 -10.18 -12.99 9.07
C ALA A 126 -11.07 -12.65 7.88
N VAL A 127 -11.62 -13.68 7.24
CA VAL A 127 -12.53 -13.57 6.09
C VAL A 127 -13.81 -12.83 6.48
N GLU A 128 -14.44 -13.19 7.60
CA GLU A 128 -15.65 -12.52 8.08
C GLU A 128 -15.38 -11.05 8.43
N ILE A 129 -14.27 -10.75 9.10
CA ILE A 129 -13.87 -9.36 9.41
C ILE A 129 -13.72 -8.55 8.11
N VAL A 130 -13.04 -9.11 7.11
CA VAL A 130 -12.90 -8.48 5.79
C VAL A 130 -14.26 -8.29 5.12
N ALA A 131 -15.13 -9.29 5.16
CA ALA A 131 -16.48 -9.22 4.61
C ALA A 131 -17.32 -8.11 5.26
N THR A 132 -17.22 -7.90 6.58
CA THR A 132 -17.91 -6.80 7.26
C THR A 132 -17.56 -5.44 6.64
N LYS A 133 -16.27 -5.24 6.32
CA LYS A 133 -15.78 -3.98 5.74
C LYS A 133 -16.25 -3.80 4.29
N ILE A 134 -16.13 -4.85 3.48
CA ILE A 134 -16.55 -4.85 2.07
C ILE A 134 -18.04 -4.53 1.92
N HIS A 135 -18.87 -5.12 2.80
CA HIS A 135 -20.32 -4.94 2.73
C HIS A 135 -20.84 -3.76 3.57
N GLY A 136 -19.96 -2.97 4.19
CA GLY A 136 -20.35 -1.77 4.95
C GLY A 136 -21.06 -2.07 6.27
N LEU A 137 -20.81 -3.24 6.86
CA LEU A 137 -21.17 -3.59 8.23
C LEU A 137 -20.14 -3.01 9.20
N THR A 138 -20.06 -1.68 9.26
CA THR A 138 -19.21 -1.00 10.23
C THR A 138 -19.65 -1.32 11.66
N PRO A 139 -18.78 -1.13 12.68
CA PRO A 139 -19.19 -1.26 14.08
C PRO A 139 -20.46 -0.48 14.43
N ALA A 140 -20.60 0.75 13.92
CA ALA A 140 -21.81 1.53 14.09
C ALA A 140 -23.04 0.85 13.48
N ARG A 141 -22.92 0.30 12.26
CA ARG A 141 -24.02 -0.41 11.60
C ARG A 141 -24.39 -1.72 12.33
N LEU A 142 -23.41 -2.45 12.85
CA LEU A 142 -23.65 -3.65 13.66
C LEU A 142 -24.41 -3.31 14.96
N ARG A 143 -24.08 -2.19 15.62
CA ARG A 143 -24.88 -1.66 16.75
C ARG A 143 -26.33 -1.41 16.34
N GLU A 144 -26.56 -0.75 15.21
CA GLU A 144 -27.92 -0.49 14.74
C GLU A 144 -28.73 -1.78 14.49
N PHE A 145 -28.09 -2.84 13.98
CA PHE A 145 -28.72 -4.16 13.84
C PHE A 145 -28.98 -4.81 15.21
N ALA A 146 -28.04 -4.69 16.16
CA ALA A 146 -28.22 -5.16 17.52
C ALA A 146 -29.40 -4.49 18.22
N ASP A 147 -29.52 -3.16 18.11
CA ASP A 147 -30.63 -2.37 18.64
C ASP A 147 -31.97 -2.73 17.99
N ALA A 148 -31.95 -3.20 16.74
CA ALA A 148 -33.11 -3.71 16.04
C ALA A 148 -33.47 -5.18 16.39
N GLY A 149 -32.71 -5.81 17.30
CA GLY A 149 -32.95 -7.18 17.78
C GLY A 149 -32.13 -8.27 17.10
N TYR A 150 -31.14 -7.92 16.28
CA TYR A 150 -30.33 -8.84 15.46
C TYR A 150 -28.88 -8.94 15.94
N GLY A 151 -28.63 -8.64 17.22
CA GLY A 151 -27.27 -8.64 17.80
C GLY A 151 -26.66 -10.03 17.98
N THR A 152 -27.49 -11.07 17.91
CA THR A 152 -27.07 -12.48 17.96
C THR A 152 -27.10 -13.16 16.59
N THR A 153 -27.47 -12.44 15.54
CA THR A 153 -27.48 -12.94 14.16
C THR A 153 -26.04 -13.14 13.68
N GLY A 154 -25.77 -14.24 12.97
CA GLY A 154 -24.45 -14.54 12.43
C GLY A 154 -23.97 -13.45 11.47
N ILE A 155 -22.65 -13.27 11.36
CA ILE A 155 -22.10 -12.25 10.45
C ILE A 155 -22.46 -12.54 9.00
N ASP A 156 -22.43 -13.81 8.57
CA ASP A 156 -22.82 -14.20 7.21
C ASP A 156 -24.28 -13.81 6.89
N ASP A 157 -25.19 -14.00 7.84
CA ASP A 157 -26.59 -13.59 7.70
C ASP A 157 -26.72 -12.07 7.63
N LEU A 158 -25.99 -11.34 8.47
CA LEU A 158 -25.97 -9.86 8.43
C LEU A 158 -25.37 -9.35 7.11
N VAL A 159 -24.38 -10.05 6.56
CA VAL A 159 -23.80 -9.77 5.23
C VAL A 159 -24.86 -10.01 4.16
N ALA A 160 -25.55 -11.15 4.15
CA ALA A 160 -26.62 -11.46 3.21
C ALA A 160 -27.75 -10.43 3.28
N MET A 161 -28.22 -10.11 4.48
CA MET A 161 -29.15 -9.01 4.75
C MET A 161 -28.67 -7.71 4.11
N ARG A 162 -27.40 -7.34 4.30
CA ARG A 162 -26.86 -6.09 3.79
C ARG A 162 -26.73 -6.06 2.26
N ILE A 163 -26.31 -7.17 1.65
CA ILE A 163 -26.22 -7.36 0.19
C ILE A 163 -27.60 -7.18 -0.44
N HIS A 164 -28.64 -7.78 0.15
CA HIS A 164 -30.02 -7.68 -0.33
C HIS A 164 -30.75 -6.41 0.14
N GLY A 165 -30.03 -5.46 0.75
CA GLY A 165 -30.57 -4.14 1.09
C GLY A 165 -31.47 -4.11 2.32
N VAL A 166 -31.45 -5.15 3.16
CA VAL A 166 -32.08 -5.11 4.48
C VAL A 166 -31.35 -4.06 5.35
N THR A 167 -32.12 -3.18 5.98
CA THR A 167 -31.60 -2.10 6.83
C THR A 167 -32.26 -2.13 8.21
N PRO A 168 -31.60 -1.61 9.26
CA PRO A 168 -32.22 -1.44 10.57
C PRO A 168 -33.52 -0.63 10.52
N VAL A 169 -33.60 0.34 9.60
CA VAL A 169 -34.83 1.12 9.35
C VAL A 169 -35.96 0.21 8.88
N PHE A 170 -35.72 -0.61 7.85
CA PHE A 170 -36.73 -1.54 7.33
C PHE A 170 -37.20 -2.56 8.37
N ILE A 171 -36.28 -3.08 9.19
CA ILE A 171 -36.61 -3.97 10.30
C ILE A 171 -37.57 -3.28 11.28
N ARG A 172 -37.28 -2.04 11.67
CA ARG A 172 -38.15 -1.26 12.57
C ARG A 172 -39.51 -0.94 11.93
N GLU A 173 -39.54 -0.60 10.64
CA GLU A 173 -40.78 -0.37 9.91
C GLU A 173 -41.65 -1.63 9.86
N MET A 174 -41.07 -2.79 9.54
CA MET A 174 -41.77 -4.08 9.55
C MET A 174 -42.29 -4.43 10.95
N SER A 175 -41.46 -4.22 11.99
CA SER A 175 -41.87 -4.41 13.38
C SER A 175 -43.04 -3.49 13.75
N ALA A 176 -43.01 -2.22 13.35
CA ALA A 176 -44.07 -1.25 13.63
C ALA A 176 -45.41 -1.60 12.97
N VAL A 177 -45.38 -2.32 11.84
CA VAL A 177 -46.59 -2.81 11.18
C VAL A 177 -47.01 -4.19 11.67
N GLY A 178 -46.36 -4.70 12.73
CA GLY A 178 -46.71 -5.92 13.46
C GLY A 178 -46.04 -7.20 12.97
N TYR A 179 -44.89 -7.08 12.30
CA TYR A 179 -44.00 -8.20 11.99
C TYR A 179 -42.69 -8.09 12.79
N PRO A 180 -42.74 -8.21 14.13
CA PRO A 180 -41.52 -8.20 14.94
C PRO A 180 -40.74 -9.52 14.77
N ARG A 181 -39.42 -9.47 14.97
CA ARG A 181 -38.55 -10.67 15.04
C ARG A 181 -38.62 -11.57 13.80
N LEU A 182 -38.64 -10.96 12.61
CA LEU A 182 -38.50 -11.70 11.35
C LEU A 182 -37.14 -12.41 11.31
N SER A 183 -37.05 -13.60 10.71
CA SER A 183 -35.75 -14.22 10.50
C SER A 183 -34.91 -13.42 9.48
N ALA A 184 -33.59 -13.65 9.45
CA ALA A 184 -32.73 -13.05 8.43
C ALA A 184 -33.21 -13.42 7.01
N ASP A 185 -33.55 -14.69 6.81
CA ASP A 185 -34.10 -15.21 5.55
C ASP A 185 -35.42 -14.53 5.16
N ASP A 186 -36.35 -14.34 6.10
CA ASP A 186 -37.61 -13.63 5.85
C ASP A 186 -37.34 -12.19 5.38
N LEU A 187 -36.43 -11.48 6.06
CA LEU A 187 -36.09 -10.10 5.72
C LEU A 187 -35.43 -10.01 4.34
N VAL A 188 -34.52 -10.94 4.04
CA VAL A 188 -33.86 -11.04 2.74
C VAL A 188 -34.88 -11.33 1.64
N ALA A 189 -35.73 -12.35 1.81
CA ALA A 189 -36.77 -12.71 0.85
C ALA A 189 -37.73 -11.55 0.59
N MET A 190 -38.18 -10.87 1.64
CA MET A 190 -39.01 -9.67 1.52
C MET A 190 -38.34 -8.58 0.69
N ARG A 191 -37.05 -8.31 0.93
CA ARG A 191 -36.32 -7.29 0.17
C ARG A 191 -36.11 -7.68 -1.30
N ILE A 192 -35.75 -8.93 -1.57
CA ILE A 192 -35.59 -9.45 -2.93
C ILE A 192 -36.89 -9.26 -3.73
N HIS A 193 -38.05 -9.52 -3.11
CA HIS A 193 -39.35 -9.44 -3.76
C HIS A 193 -40.06 -8.09 -3.60
N GLY A 194 -39.40 -7.09 -3.02
CA GLY A 194 -39.94 -5.73 -2.90
C GLY A 194 -41.15 -5.61 -1.96
N VAL A 195 -41.25 -6.46 -0.94
CA VAL A 195 -42.23 -6.33 0.14
C VAL A 195 -41.83 -5.13 1.02
N THR A 196 -42.75 -4.17 1.15
CA THR A 196 -42.57 -2.99 2.01
C THR A 196 -43.49 -3.07 3.23
N ALA A 197 -43.18 -2.29 4.28
CA ALA A 197 -44.07 -2.17 5.43
C ALA A 197 -45.46 -1.65 5.04
N GLU A 198 -45.57 -0.83 3.99
CA GLU A 198 -46.86 -0.39 3.46
C GLU A 198 -47.63 -1.54 2.79
N ALA A 199 -46.98 -2.33 1.94
CA ALA A 199 -47.59 -3.51 1.33
C ALA A 199 -48.08 -4.50 2.41
N ALA A 200 -47.28 -4.71 3.46
CA ALA A 200 -47.65 -5.55 4.61
C ALA A 200 -48.85 -4.99 5.38
N ARG A 201 -48.93 -3.66 5.60
CA ARG A 201 -50.12 -3.02 6.18
C ARG A 201 -51.37 -3.22 5.33
N ARG A 202 -51.27 -3.01 4.01
CA ARG A 202 -52.39 -3.23 3.08
C ARG A 202 -52.85 -4.67 3.10
N ALA A 203 -51.92 -5.62 3.11
CA ALA A 203 -52.24 -7.04 3.19
C ALA A 203 -52.99 -7.37 4.48
N ALA A 204 -52.52 -6.87 5.64
CA ALA A 204 -53.18 -7.09 6.92
C ALA A 204 -54.59 -6.46 6.99
N ALA A 205 -54.82 -5.35 6.29
CA ALA A 205 -56.14 -4.72 6.20
C ALA A 205 -57.18 -5.54 5.41
N GLN A 206 -56.76 -6.55 4.64
CA GLN A 206 -57.66 -7.47 3.91
C GLN A 206 -58.27 -8.57 4.80
N GLY A 207 -58.00 -8.57 6.10
CA GLY A 207 -58.75 -9.35 7.10
C GLY A 207 -57.87 -10.15 8.05
N ARG A 208 -56.93 -10.96 7.52
CA ARG A 208 -55.92 -11.64 8.35
C ARG A 208 -54.53 -11.14 8.02
N ARG A 209 -53.65 -11.09 9.03
CA ARG A 209 -52.24 -10.79 8.87
C ARG A 209 -51.54 -11.96 8.16
N PRO A 210 -51.04 -11.81 6.92
CA PRO A 210 -50.35 -12.89 6.24
C PRO A 210 -49.00 -13.18 6.91
N SER A 211 -48.49 -14.39 6.79
CA SER A 211 -47.12 -14.73 7.21
C SER A 211 -46.08 -14.02 6.31
N PRO A 212 -44.79 -13.98 6.73
CA PRO A 212 -43.69 -13.47 5.89
C PRO A 212 -43.67 -14.04 4.47
N GLY A 213 -43.76 -15.36 4.34
CA GLY A 213 -43.81 -16.05 3.04
C GLY A 213 -45.06 -15.71 2.24
N GLU A 214 -46.22 -15.58 2.90
CA GLU A 214 -47.47 -15.18 2.23
C GLU A 214 -47.39 -13.75 1.70
N LEU A 215 -46.74 -12.82 2.41
CA LEU A 215 -46.52 -11.46 1.92
C LEU A 215 -45.68 -11.46 0.63
N VAL A 216 -44.63 -12.28 0.58
CA VAL A 216 -43.81 -12.46 -0.63
C VAL A 216 -44.65 -13.02 -1.78
N GLU A 217 -45.44 -14.07 -1.53
CA GLU A 217 -46.31 -14.69 -2.53
C GLU A 217 -47.37 -13.70 -3.05
N MET A 218 -47.99 -12.93 -2.15
CA MET A 218 -48.97 -11.90 -2.51
C MET A 218 -48.33 -10.80 -3.37
N LYS A 219 -47.09 -10.39 -3.05
CA LYS A 219 -46.34 -9.39 -3.82
C LYS A 219 -46.00 -9.88 -5.22
N LEU A 220 -45.52 -11.13 -5.35
CA LEU A 220 -45.24 -11.77 -6.63
C LEU A 220 -46.48 -11.88 -7.53
N ARG A 221 -47.64 -12.10 -6.92
CA ARG A 221 -48.93 -12.18 -7.62
C ARG A 221 -49.59 -10.82 -7.89
N GLY A 222 -48.94 -9.70 -7.53
CA GLY A 222 -49.47 -8.35 -7.73
C GLY A 222 -50.68 -8.00 -6.85
N LYS A 223 -50.89 -8.73 -5.74
CA LYS A 223 -52.03 -8.52 -4.83
C LYS A 223 -51.80 -7.39 -3.82
N ILE A 224 -50.54 -6.93 -3.64
CA ILE A 224 -50.11 -5.84 -2.75
C ILE A 224 -48.90 -5.08 -3.28
#